data_AF-A0A7W0XFK3-F1
#
_entry.id   AF-A0A7W0XFK3-F1
#
_cell.length_a   1.000
_cell.length_b   1.000
_cell.length_c   1.000
_cell.angle_alpha   90.00
_cell.angle_beta   90.00
_cell.angle_gamma   90.00
#
_symmetry.space_group_name_H-M   'P 1'
#
loop_
_entity.id
_entity.type
_entity.pdbx_description
1 polymer ?
#
loop_
_entity_poly.entity_id
_entity_poly.type
_entity_poly.pdbx_seq_one_letter_code
_entity_poly.pdbx_strand_id
1 'polypeptide(L)'
;MERIYKTAYGDDKTGTSSLGGAHQIAVPIVRLLEFLPDTQEIGQGVVVNQTGWEAVLENNKQALTADFVQRARFTTAFPTSMPASEFVDTLNANAGNPLSTAERNQLVADLTSGAKTRAQVLRAIAEDPDLVTAEFNRAFVLMQYFGYLRRNPNDAQDTDYTGYEFWLTKMNQFNGNFVQAEMVKAFITSTEYRQRFGQ
;
A
#
# COMPACT_ATOMS: atom_id res chain seq x y z
N MET A 1 5.25 -0.83 0.19
CA MET A 1 4.83 0.25 -0.73
C MET A 1 3.40 0.67 -0.54
N GLU A 2 2.41 -0.17 -0.83
CA GLU A 2 0.98 0.19 -0.70
C GLU A 2 0.65 0.86 0.65
N ARG A 3 1.04 0.25 1.78
CA ARG A 3 0.84 0.84 3.11
C ARG A 3 1.47 2.22 3.32
N ILE A 4 2.61 2.54 2.71
CA ILE A 4 3.20 3.89 2.81
C ILE A 4 2.24 4.92 2.19
N TYR A 5 1.66 4.59 1.04
CA TYR A 5 0.65 5.45 0.40
C TYR A 5 -0.65 5.51 1.20
N LYS A 6 -1.11 4.38 1.75
CA LYS A 6 -2.29 4.36 2.62
C LYS A 6 -2.08 5.22 3.87
N THR A 7 -0.97 5.06 4.58
CA THR A 7 -0.66 5.87 5.77
C THR A 7 -0.54 7.35 5.41
N ALA A 8 0.06 7.69 4.26
CA ALA A 8 0.19 9.08 3.83
C ALA A 8 -1.13 9.71 3.36
N TYR A 9 -1.99 8.99 2.65
CA TYR A 9 -3.09 9.61 1.91
C TYR A 9 -4.46 8.94 2.09
N GLY A 10 -4.54 7.85 2.84
CA GLY A 10 -5.73 7.03 3.03
C GLY A 10 -6.07 6.17 1.79
N ASP A 11 -7.30 5.68 1.76
CA ASP A 11 -7.88 5.02 0.59
C ASP A 11 -8.50 6.05 -0.37
N ASP A 12 -8.52 5.73 -1.66
CA ASP A 12 -9.38 6.40 -2.63
C ASP A 12 -10.83 5.94 -2.41
N LYS A 13 -11.69 6.86 -2.00
CA LYS A 13 -13.12 6.61 -1.72
C LYS A 13 -14.03 6.91 -2.91
N THR A 14 -13.45 7.25 -4.06
CA THR A 14 -14.20 7.55 -5.29
C THR A 14 -14.39 6.33 -6.18
N GLY A 15 -13.77 5.19 -5.83
CA GLY A 15 -13.93 3.93 -6.54
C GLY A 15 -15.38 3.49 -6.58
N THR A 16 -15.85 3.09 -7.76
CA THR A 16 -17.19 2.54 -7.97
C THR A 16 -17.12 1.03 -8.20
N SER A 17 -18.20 0.33 -7.90
CA SER A 17 -18.38 -1.08 -8.26
C SER A 17 -19.84 -1.34 -8.59
N SER A 18 -20.07 -2.34 -9.44
CA SER A 18 -21.39 -2.87 -9.77
C SER A 18 -21.63 -4.28 -9.22
N LEU A 19 -20.68 -4.85 -8.45
CA LEU A 19 -20.83 -6.16 -7.84
C LEU A 19 -22.03 -6.16 -6.87
N GLY A 20 -23.05 -6.95 -7.16
CA GLY A 20 -24.28 -6.98 -6.35
C GLY A 20 -25.10 -5.68 -6.40
N GLY A 21 -24.80 -4.76 -7.33
CA GLY A 21 -25.45 -3.45 -7.47
C GLY A 21 -24.46 -2.29 -7.46
N ALA A 22 -24.86 -1.14 -7.98
CA ALA A 22 -23.99 0.04 -8.06
C ALA A 22 -23.74 0.66 -6.68
N HIS A 23 -22.48 0.79 -6.27
CA HIS A 23 -22.09 1.39 -5.00
C HIS A 23 -20.65 1.94 -5.05
N GLN A 24 -20.25 2.69 -4.01
CA GLN A 24 -18.88 3.17 -3.83
C GLN A 24 -18.08 2.23 -2.95
N ILE A 25 -16.80 2.08 -3.25
CA ILE A 25 -15.86 1.29 -2.48
C ILE A 25 -14.59 2.10 -2.19
N ALA A 26 -13.95 1.79 -1.06
CA ALA A 26 -12.63 2.31 -0.74
C ALA A 26 -11.56 1.40 -1.35
N VAL A 27 -10.65 1.95 -2.15
CA VAL A 27 -9.58 1.21 -2.84
C VAL A 27 -8.20 1.78 -2.50
N PRO A 28 -7.12 0.98 -2.59
CA PRO A 28 -5.77 1.48 -2.38
C PRO A 28 -5.48 2.66 -3.32
N ILE A 29 -4.99 3.75 -2.76
CA ILE A 29 -4.77 5.00 -3.51
C ILE A 29 -3.55 4.95 -4.45
N VAL A 30 -2.62 4.04 -4.18
CA VAL A 30 -1.39 3.89 -4.97
C VAL A 30 -1.73 3.38 -6.37
N ARG A 31 -1.18 4.04 -7.39
CA ARG A 31 -1.31 3.63 -8.80
C ARG A 31 -0.07 2.88 -9.27
N LEU A 32 -0.18 2.13 -10.35
CA LEU A 32 0.92 1.33 -10.91
C LEU A 32 2.19 2.17 -11.17
N LEU A 33 2.03 3.36 -11.74
CA LEU A 33 3.16 4.24 -12.10
C LEU A 33 3.84 4.86 -10.88
N GLU A 34 3.17 4.90 -9.73
CA GLU A 34 3.76 5.26 -8.44
C GLU A 34 4.43 4.04 -7.79
N PHE A 35 3.78 2.88 -7.87
CA PHE A 35 4.22 1.64 -7.22
C PHE A 35 5.51 1.06 -7.81
N LEU A 36 5.63 1.02 -9.14
CA LEU A 36 6.74 0.37 -9.83
C LEU A 36 8.12 0.98 -9.52
N PRO A 37 8.36 2.29 -9.68
CA PRO A 37 9.67 2.88 -9.39
C PRO A 37 10.05 2.71 -7.92
N ASP A 38 9.10 2.95 -7.00
CA ASP A 38 9.37 2.82 -5.56
C ASP A 38 9.72 1.39 -5.16
N THR A 39 9.08 0.38 -5.78
CA THR A 39 9.39 -1.03 -5.53
C THR A 39 10.75 -1.42 -6.11
N GLN A 40 11.12 -0.86 -7.26
CA GLN A 40 12.43 -1.09 -7.87
C GLN A 40 13.55 -0.51 -7.00
N GLU A 41 13.35 0.68 -6.43
CA GLU A 41 14.30 1.31 -5.51
C GLU A 41 14.51 0.44 -4.26
N ILE A 42 13.44 -0.06 -3.64
CA ILE A 42 13.54 -0.97 -2.49
C ILE A 42 14.35 -2.23 -2.84
N GLY A 43 14.16 -2.79 -4.03
CA GLY A 43 14.83 -4.02 -4.47
C GLY A 43 16.25 -3.81 -5.01
N GLN A 44 16.71 -2.58 -5.17
CA GLN A 44 17.98 -2.29 -5.85
C GLN A 44 19.16 -2.90 -5.08
N GLY A 45 19.91 -3.77 -5.77
CA GLY A 45 21.08 -4.42 -5.17
C GLY A 45 20.75 -5.48 -4.11
N VAL A 46 19.48 -5.80 -3.89
CA VAL A 46 19.06 -6.83 -2.95
C VAL A 46 19.11 -8.19 -3.63
N VAL A 47 19.97 -9.08 -3.12
CA VAL A 47 20.01 -10.50 -3.51
C VAL A 47 19.74 -11.32 -2.27
N VAL A 48 18.53 -11.87 -2.16
CA VAL A 48 18.08 -12.62 -0.99
C VAL A 48 19.01 -13.83 -0.74
N ASN A 49 19.33 -14.08 0.53
CA ASN A 49 20.28 -15.10 1.01
C ASN A 49 21.76 -14.80 0.73
N GLN A 50 22.11 -13.65 0.14
CA GLN A 50 23.50 -13.18 0.09
C GLN A 50 23.85 -12.48 1.41
N THR A 51 25.06 -12.70 1.95
CA THR A 51 25.50 -12.01 3.17
C THR A 51 25.25 -10.49 3.11
N GLY A 52 24.49 -9.96 4.08
CA GLY A 52 24.20 -8.53 4.21
C GLY A 52 22.99 -8.00 3.44
N TRP A 53 22.22 -8.87 2.76
CA TRP A 53 21.06 -8.46 1.96
C TRP A 53 19.98 -7.74 2.77
N GLU A 54 19.78 -8.10 4.04
CA GLU A 54 18.83 -7.46 4.94
C GLU A 54 19.20 -6.00 5.21
N ALA A 55 20.50 -5.71 5.37
CA ALA A 55 20.99 -4.37 5.59
C ALA A 55 20.84 -3.50 4.33
N VAL A 56 21.10 -4.06 3.14
CA VAL A 56 20.84 -3.37 1.86
C VAL A 56 19.36 -3.03 1.73
N LEU A 57 18.48 -4.01 1.99
CA LEU A 57 17.04 -3.80 1.93
C LEU A 57 16.56 -2.72 2.92
N GLU A 58 17.05 -2.74 4.15
CA GLU A 58 16.68 -1.75 5.16
C GLU A 58 17.17 -0.34 4.78
N ASN A 59 18.40 -0.22 4.27
CA ASN A 59 18.92 1.06 3.76
C ASN A 59 18.06 1.60 2.62
N ASN A 60 17.65 0.75 1.67
CA ASN A 60 16.79 1.17 0.56
C ASN A 60 15.43 1.66 1.05
N LYS A 61 14.81 0.98 2.04
CA LYS A 61 13.54 1.43 2.65
C LYS A 61 13.68 2.78 3.34
N GLN A 62 14.79 3.01 4.04
CA GLN A 62 15.07 4.29 4.70
C GLN A 62 15.24 5.41 3.66
N ALA A 63 16.04 5.19 2.63
CA ALA A 63 16.27 6.14 1.54
C ALA A 63 14.94 6.52 0.86
N LEU A 64 14.19 5.51 0.41
CA LEU A 64 12.90 5.73 -0.24
C LEU A 64 11.97 6.56 0.63
N THR A 65 11.86 6.24 1.93
CA THR A 65 10.89 6.95 2.78
C THR A 65 11.37 8.36 3.13
N ALA A 66 12.69 8.57 3.22
CA ALA A 66 13.27 9.91 3.35
C ALA A 66 12.94 10.77 2.12
N ASP A 67 13.04 10.20 0.92
CA ASP A 67 12.69 10.90 -0.33
C ASP A 67 11.19 11.07 -0.49
N PHE A 68 10.39 10.08 -0.09
CA PHE A 68 8.94 10.09 -0.15
C PHE A 68 8.34 11.30 0.59
N VAL A 69 8.84 11.61 1.79
CA VAL A 69 8.35 12.75 2.58
C VAL A 69 8.77 14.11 2.02
N GLN A 70 9.68 14.16 1.05
CA GLN A 70 10.06 15.38 0.35
C GLN A 70 9.24 15.61 -0.92
N ARG A 71 8.46 14.63 -1.39
CA ARG A 71 7.63 14.75 -2.59
C ARG A 71 6.60 15.87 -2.42
N ALA A 72 6.36 16.63 -3.48
CA ALA A 72 5.42 17.76 -3.45
C ALA A 72 4.02 17.36 -2.93
N ARG A 73 3.52 16.17 -3.31
CA ARG A 73 2.24 15.64 -2.81
C ARG A 73 2.25 15.46 -1.29
N PHE A 74 3.35 14.98 -0.73
CA PHE A 74 3.50 14.78 0.71
C PHE A 74 3.65 16.11 1.45
N THR A 75 4.53 17.00 1.00
CA THR A 75 4.75 18.29 1.65
C THR A 75 3.55 19.23 1.56
N THR A 76 2.71 19.07 0.53
CA THR A 76 1.40 19.76 0.43
C THR A 76 0.40 19.21 1.44
N ALA A 77 0.30 17.89 1.58
CA ALA A 77 -0.61 17.26 2.54
C ALA A 77 -0.15 17.45 4.00
N PHE A 78 1.18 17.52 4.21
CA PHE A 78 1.81 17.57 5.51
C PHE A 78 2.88 18.68 5.55
N PRO A 79 2.48 19.96 5.59
CA PRO A 79 3.41 21.09 5.68
C PRO A 79 4.36 20.97 6.87
N THR A 80 5.57 21.53 6.77
CA THR A 80 6.55 21.52 7.87
C THR A 80 6.09 22.29 9.10
N SER A 81 5.16 23.23 8.93
CA SER A 81 4.50 23.97 10.01
C SER A 81 3.44 23.16 10.76
N MET A 82 3.07 21.97 10.26
CA MET A 82 2.08 21.10 10.90
C MET A 82 2.61 20.57 12.24
N PRO A 83 1.87 20.71 13.36
CA PRO A 83 2.26 20.17 14.66
C PRO A 83 2.50 18.66 14.63
N ALA A 84 3.42 18.18 15.47
CA ALA A 84 3.77 16.77 15.55
C ALA A 84 2.56 15.86 15.87
N SER A 85 1.68 16.31 16.78
CA SER A 85 0.45 15.59 17.12
C SER A 85 -0.50 15.46 15.94
N GLU A 86 -0.75 16.55 15.21
CA GLU A 86 -1.65 16.55 14.04
C GLU A 86 -1.10 15.69 12.91
N PHE A 87 0.23 15.71 12.72
CA PHE A 87 0.90 14.85 11.75
C PHE A 87 0.71 13.37 12.07
N VAL A 88 1.02 12.94 13.30
CA VAL A 88 0.86 11.53 13.72
C VAL A 88 -0.60 11.09 13.63
N ASP A 89 -1.53 11.95 14.04
CA ASP A 89 -2.96 11.64 14.07
C ASP A 89 -3.53 11.45 12.67
N THR A 90 -3.14 12.33 11.76
CA THR A 90 -3.60 12.26 10.36
C THR A 90 -3.07 11.00 9.70
N LEU A 91 -1.78 10.67 9.90
CA LEU A 91 -1.21 9.43 9.38
C LEU A 91 -1.88 8.18 9.98
N ASN A 92 -2.14 8.17 11.29
CA ASN A 92 -2.81 7.07 11.96
C ASN A 92 -4.25 6.91 11.44
N ALA A 93 -5.00 8.01 11.30
CA ALA A 93 -6.36 8.00 10.79
C ALA A 93 -6.42 7.51 9.33
N ASN A 94 -5.51 7.97 8.48
CA ASN A 94 -5.37 7.50 7.09
C ASN A 94 -5.10 5.99 7.03
N ALA A 95 -4.27 5.48 7.95
CA ALA A 95 -3.98 4.06 8.06
C ALA A 95 -5.13 3.22 8.67
N GLY A 96 -6.24 3.83 9.10
CA GLY A 96 -7.34 3.10 9.73
C GLY A 96 -7.17 2.89 11.24
N ASN A 97 -6.34 3.71 11.89
CA ASN A 97 -6.02 3.70 13.32
C ASN A 97 -5.39 2.39 13.85
N PRO A 98 -4.30 1.90 13.25
CA PRO A 98 -3.60 0.72 13.77
C PRO A 98 -2.95 0.95 15.14
N LEU A 99 -2.52 2.18 15.44
CA LEU A 99 -1.80 2.46 16.69
C LEU A 99 -2.71 2.41 17.92
N SER A 100 -2.20 1.84 19.01
CA SER A 100 -2.71 2.10 20.34
C SER A 100 -2.45 3.54 20.79
N THR A 101 -3.16 3.99 21.83
CA THR A 101 -2.94 5.31 22.43
C THR A 101 -1.49 5.51 22.91
N ALA A 102 -0.86 4.46 23.42
CA ALA A 102 0.52 4.52 23.92
C ALA A 102 1.52 4.72 22.77
N GLU A 103 1.39 3.95 21.69
CA GLU A 103 2.26 4.05 20.51
C GLU A 103 2.12 5.41 19.83
N ARG A 104 0.89 5.90 19.67
CA ARG A 104 0.62 7.24 19.15
C ARG A 104 1.29 8.31 20.01
N ASN A 105 1.12 8.27 21.33
CA ASN A 105 1.75 9.24 22.23
C ASN A 105 3.29 9.19 22.16
N GLN A 106 3.88 8.00 22.04
CA GLN A 106 5.32 7.85 21.88
C GLN A 106 5.81 8.46 20.56
N LEU A 107 5.14 8.21 19.43
CA LEU A 107 5.53 8.78 18.15
C LEU A 107 5.42 10.31 18.12
N VAL A 108 4.43 10.89 18.81
CA VAL A 108 4.32 12.34 18.97
C VAL A 108 5.49 12.88 19.79
N ALA A 109 5.85 12.24 20.90
CA ALA A 109 6.98 12.66 21.73
C ALA A 109 8.33 12.54 20.99
N ASP A 110 8.53 11.44 20.26
CA ASP A 110 9.74 11.20 19.46
C ASP A 110 9.89 12.24 18.34
N LEU A 111 8.79 12.60 17.67
CA LEU A 111 8.82 13.62 16.63
C LEU A 111 9.05 15.03 17.21
N THR A 112 8.41 15.34 18.34
CA THR A 112 8.52 16.65 18.99
C THR A 112 9.94 16.90 19.51
N SER A 113 10.59 15.87 20.05
CA SER A 113 11.97 15.94 20.55
C SER A 113 13.03 15.84 19.45
N GLY A 114 12.64 15.49 18.22
CA GLY A 114 13.57 15.22 17.11
C GLY A 114 14.25 13.85 17.19
N ALA A 115 13.86 12.97 18.12
CA ALA A 115 14.35 11.60 18.20
C ALA A 115 13.92 10.75 16.99
N LYS A 116 12.78 11.07 16.37
CA LYS A 116 12.36 10.55 15.06
C LYS A 116 12.09 11.68 14.08
N THR A 117 12.47 11.46 12.83
CA THR A 117 12.08 12.27 11.69
C THR A 117 10.66 11.94 11.23
N ARG A 118 10.06 12.81 10.41
CA ARG A 118 8.75 12.54 9.76
C ARG A 118 8.75 11.26 8.93
N ALA A 119 9.85 10.95 8.25
CA ALA A 119 10.02 9.71 7.50
C ALA A 119 9.99 8.48 8.42
N GLN A 120 10.68 8.54 9.57
CA GLN A 120 10.68 7.45 10.55
C GLN A 120 9.32 7.25 11.20
N VAL A 121 8.58 8.32 11.47
CA VAL A 121 7.19 8.24 11.97
C VAL A 121 6.27 7.62 10.92
N LEU A 122 6.35 8.06 9.66
CA LEU A 122 5.59 7.47 8.55
C LEU A 122 5.86 5.96 8.42
N ARG A 123 7.13 5.55 8.44
CA ARG A 123 7.49 4.12 8.40
C ARG A 123 6.96 3.35 9.60
N ALA A 124 7.07 3.90 10.81
CA ALA A 124 6.62 3.22 12.02
C ALA A 124 5.13 2.84 11.93
N ILE A 125 4.30 3.74 11.40
CA ILE A 125 2.86 3.47 11.20
C ILE A 125 2.62 2.54 10.00
N ALA A 126 3.32 2.75 8.87
CA ALA A 126 3.15 1.95 7.66
C ALA A 126 3.63 0.49 7.80
N GLU A 127 4.51 0.22 8.76
CA GLU A 127 5.07 -1.10 9.08
C GLU A 127 4.45 -1.70 10.34
N ASP A 128 3.46 -1.04 10.93
CA ASP A 128 2.75 -1.52 12.10
C ASP A 128 2.09 -2.89 11.84
N PRO A 129 2.25 -3.89 12.74
CA PRO A 129 1.71 -5.24 12.54
C PRO A 129 0.19 -5.29 12.32
N ASP A 130 -0.58 -4.42 12.98
CA ASP A 130 -2.03 -4.37 12.83
C ASP A 130 -2.41 -3.84 11.45
N LEU A 131 -1.67 -2.85 10.94
CA LEU A 131 -1.85 -2.36 9.58
C LEU A 131 -1.43 -3.41 8.53
N VAL A 132 -0.31 -4.11 8.76
CA VAL A 132 0.16 -5.19 7.88
C VAL A 132 -0.93 -6.25 7.73
N THR A 133 -1.56 -6.62 8.83
CA THR A 133 -2.63 -7.62 8.86
C THR A 133 -3.89 -7.09 8.16
N ALA A 134 -4.31 -5.87 8.47
CA ALA A 134 -5.51 -5.25 7.91
C ALA A 134 -5.44 -5.08 6.38
N GLU A 135 -4.28 -4.74 5.83
CA GLU A 135 -4.13 -4.44 4.40
C GLU A 135 -3.64 -5.61 3.56
N PHE A 136 -3.30 -6.75 4.15
CA PHE A 136 -2.71 -7.87 3.43
C PHE A 136 -3.52 -8.28 2.18
N ASN A 137 -4.82 -8.53 2.35
CA ASN A 137 -5.68 -8.99 1.24
C ASN A 137 -5.82 -7.93 0.15
N ARG A 138 -5.99 -6.66 0.53
CA ARG A 138 -6.15 -5.52 -0.38
C ARG A 138 -4.89 -5.32 -1.22
N ALA A 139 -3.74 -5.26 -0.56
CA ALA A 139 -2.44 -5.15 -1.22
C ALA A 139 -2.13 -6.37 -2.09
N PHE A 140 -2.46 -7.59 -1.64
CA PHE A 140 -2.25 -8.81 -2.42
C PHE A 140 -3.03 -8.81 -3.73
N VAL A 141 -4.32 -8.42 -3.68
CA VAL A 141 -5.18 -8.29 -4.87
C VAL A 141 -4.59 -7.26 -5.82
N LEU A 142 -4.23 -6.08 -5.31
CA LEU A 142 -3.64 -5.01 -6.11
C LEU A 142 -2.34 -5.45 -6.79
N MET A 143 -1.48 -6.19 -6.09
CA MET A 143 -0.24 -6.72 -6.65
C MET A 143 -0.48 -7.70 -7.80
N GLN A 144 -1.62 -8.41 -7.85
CA GLN A 144 -1.93 -9.26 -9.00
C GLN A 144 -2.19 -8.41 -10.25
N TYR A 145 -2.93 -7.32 -10.12
CA TYR A 145 -3.15 -6.35 -11.22
C TYR A 145 -1.84 -5.72 -11.68
N PHE A 146 -0.99 -5.28 -10.74
CA PHE A 146 0.28 -4.63 -11.09
C PHE A 146 1.31 -5.59 -11.67
N GLY A 147 1.44 -6.79 -11.10
CA GLY A 147 2.46 -7.76 -11.49
C GLY A 147 2.10 -8.51 -12.78
N TYR A 148 0.90 -9.08 -12.84
CA TYR A 148 0.47 -9.93 -13.97
C TYR A 148 -0.17 -9.13 -15.09
N LEU A 149 -1.04 -8.17 -14.77
CA LEU A 149 -1.81 -7.43 -15.80
C LEU A 149 -1.13 -6.12 -16.23
N ARG A 150 -0.15 -5.64 -15.47
CA ARG A 150 0.59 -4.39 -15.73
C ARG A 150 -0.35 -3.18 -15.92
N ARG A 151 -1.44 -3.12 -15.13
CA ARG A 151 -2.43 -2.02 -15.17
C ARG A 151 -3.03 -1.76 -13.79
N ASN A 152 -3.69 -0.61 -13.62
CA ASN A 152 -4.56 -0.37 -12.46
C ASN A 152 -5.88 -1.14 -12.62
N PRO A 153 -6.58 -1.45 -11.52
CA PRO A 153 -7.81 -2.27 -11.60
C PRO A 153 -8.93 -1.66 -12.44
N ASN A 154 -8.97 -0.34 -12.59
CA ASN A 154 -9.98 0.41 -13.35
C ASN A 154 -9.42 1.07 -14.63
N ASP A 155 -8.26 0.64 -15.13
CA ASP A 155 -7.72 1.11 -16.43
C ASP A 155 -8.50 0.49 -17.62
N ALA A 156 -8.33 1.08 -18.81
CA ALA A 156 -9.09 0.77 -20.01
C ALA A 156 -9.20 -0.74 -20.33
N GLN A 157 -10.46 -1.20 -20.40
CA GLN A 157 -11.06 -2.55 -20.48
C GLN A 157 -12.07 -2.73 -19.34
N ASP A 158 -11.82 -2.07 -18.21
CA ASP A 158 -12.76 -1.88 -17.11
C ASP A 158 -13.15 -0.39 -17.01
N THR A 159 -14.29 -0.09 -16.40
CA THR A 159 -14.76 1.29 -16.12
C THR A 159 -14.92 1.58 -14.63
N ASP A 160 -14.71 0.56 -13.80
CA ASP A 160 -14.91 0.61 -12.35
C ASP A 160 -13.99 -0.40 -11.65
N TYR A 161 -14.19 -0.63 -10.35
CA TYR A 161 -13.41 -1.56 -9.53
C TYR A 161 -14.15 -2.88 -9.23
N THR A 162 -15.16 -3.26 -10.03
CA THR A 162 -15.96 -4.48 -9.83
C THR A 162 -15.08 -5.73 -9.76
N GLY A 163 -14.09 -5.85 -10.66
CA GLY A 163 -13.15 -6.97 -10.65
C GLY A 163 -12.27 -7.00 -9.39
N TYR A 164 -11.80 -5.84 -8.93
CA TYR A 164 -11.02 -5.72 -7.70
C TYR A 164 -11.83 -6.15 -6.48
N GLU A 165 -13.06 -5.64 -6.36
CA GLU A 165 -13.96 -5.99 -5.26
C GLU A 165 -14.32 -7.47 -5.26
N PHE A 166 -14.57 -8.06 -6.42
CA PHE A 166 -14.85 -9.48 -6.56
C PHE A 166 -13.71 -10.34 -5.98
N TRP A 167 -12.47 -10.03 -6.37
CA TRP A 167 -11.30 -10.77 -5.89
C TRP A 167 -11.02 -10.52 -4.41
N LEU A 168 -11.19 -9.28 -3.94
CA LEU A 168 -11.05 -8.95 -2.53
C LEU A 168 -12.08 -9.70 -1.68
N THR A 169 -13.34 -9.77 -2.14
CA THR A 169 -14.42 -10.52 -1.48
C THR A 169 -14.06 -12.01 -1.38
N LYS A 170 -13.55 -12.61 -2.46
CA LYS A 170 -13.06 -13.98 -2.42
C LYS A 170 -11.89 -14.16 -1.45
N MET A 171 -10.89 -13.28 -1.48
CA MET A 171 -9.76 -13.35 -0.54
C MET A 171 -10.22 -13.29 0.92
N ASN A 172 -11.18 -12.42 1.23
CA ASN A 172 -11.77 -12.33 2.57
C ASN A 172 -12.55 -13.60 2.94
N GLN A 173 -13.32 -14.18 2.01
CA GLN A 173 -14.07 -15.42 2.24
C GLN A 173 -13.15 -16.60 2.62
N PHE A 174 -11.95 -16.64 2.06
CA PHE A 174 -10.96 -17.69 2.32
C PHE A 174 -9.87 -17.26 3.31
N ASN A 175 -10.13 -16.24 4.15
CA ASN A 175 -9.20 -15.76 5.19
C ASN A 175 -7.78 -15.46 4.65
N GLY A 176 -7.69 -14.88 3.45
CA GLY A 176 -6.42 -14.57 2.80
C GLY A 176 -5.71 -15.75 2.13
N ASN A 177 -6.30 -16.94 2.15
CA ASN A 177 -5.76 -18.12 1.46
C ASN A 177 -5.96 -18.00 -0.06
N PHE A 178 -4.96 -17.46 -0.76
CA PHE A 178 -5.00 -17.25 -2.20
C PHE A 178 -5.11 -18.55 -3.03
N VAL A 179 -4.70 -19.69 -2.46
CA VAL A 179 -4.83 -21.01 -3.10
C VAL A 179 -6.29 -21.45 -3.08
N GLN A 180 -6.95 -21.36 -1.92
CA GLN A 180 -8.37 -21.68 -1.78
C GLN A 180 -9.27 -20.67 -2.53
N ALA A 181 -8.84 -19.41 -2.60
CA ALA A 181 -9.50 -18.39 -3.42
C ALA A 181 -9.31 -18.62 -4.94
N GLU A 182 -8.51 -19.62 -5.34
CA GLU A 182 -8.06 -19.90 -6.71
C GLU A 182 -7.51 -18.66 -7.43
N MET A 183 -7.07 -17.64 -6.71
CA MET A 183 -6.90 -16.30 -7.25
C MET A 183 -5.74 -16.24 -8.24
N VAL A 184 -4.57 -16.77 -7.87
CA VAL A 184 -3.39 -16.79 -8.74
C VAL A 184 -3.66 -17.63 -10.00
N LYS A 185 -4.33 -18.78 -9.83
CA LYS A 185 -4.73 -19.66 -10.94
C LYS A 185 -5.71 -18.95 -11.87
N ALA A 186 -6.71 -18.25 -11.33
CA ALA A 186 -7.70 -17.54 -12.11
C ALA A 186 -7.14 -16.29 -12.82
N PHE A 187 -6.15 -15.60 -12.24
CA PHE A 187 -5.43 -14.52 -12.92
C PHE A 187 -4.63 -15.04 -14.12
N ILE A 188 -3.80 -16.07 -13.93
CA ILE A 188 -2.98 -16.69 -15.00
C ILE A 188 -3.86 -17.37 -16.07
N THR A 189 -4.99 -17.95 -15.66
CA THR A 189 -5.92 -18.59 -16.59
C THR A 189 -7.00 -17.64 -17.12
N SER A 190 -7.01 -16.36 -16.72
CA SER A 190 -7.97 -15.39 -17.24
C SER A 190 -7.81 -15.23 -18.75
N THR A 191 -8.92 -15.01 -19.45
CA THR A 191 -8.92 -14.75 -20.89
C THR A 191 -8.02 -13.55 -21.21
N GLU A 192 -8.00 -12.53 -20.36
CA GLU A 192 -7.15 -11.34 -20.49
C GLU A 192 -5.65 -11.70 -20.44
N TYR A 193 -5.19 -12.47 -19.44
CA TYR A 193 -3.78 -12.88 -19.35
C TYR A 193 -3.38 -13.77 -20.53
N ARG A 194 -4.21 -14.75 -20.90
CA ARG A 194 -3.90 -15.64 -22.04
C ARG A 194 -3.87 -14.89 -23.37
N GLN A 195 -4.77 -13.93 -23.60
CA GLN A 195 -4.79 -13.12 -24.82
C GLN A 195 -3.58 -12.18 -24.92
N ARG A 196 -3.04 -11.71 -23.79
CA ARG A 196 -1.92 -10.77 -23.77
C ARG A 196 -0.54 -11.44 -23.71
N PHE A 197 -0.42 -12.60 -23.04
CA PHE A 197 0.87 -13.20 -22.68
C PHE A 197 0.96 -14.72 -22.88
N GLY A 198 -0.09 -15.38 -23.37
CA GLY A 198 -0.16 -16.84 -23.48
C GLY A 198 0.36 -17.46 -24.78
N GLN A 199 1.45 -16.92 -25.36
CA GLN A 199 2.17 -17.57 -26.46
C GLN A 199 3.29 -18.46 -25.92
#